data_AF-A0A2E8YRH5-F1
#
_entry.id   AF-A0A2E8YRH5-F1
#
_cell.length_a   1.000
_cell.length_b   1.000
_cell.length_c   1.000
_cell.angle_alpha   90.00
_cell.angle_beta   90.00
_cell.angle_gamma   90.00
#
_symmetry.space_group_name_H-M   'P 1'
#
loop_
_entity.id
_entity.type
_entity.pdbx_description
1 polymer ?
#
loop_
_entity_poly.entity_id
_entity_poly.type
_entity_poly.pdbx_seq_one_letter_code
_entity_poly.pdbx_strand_id
1 'polypeptide(L)' 'MGATPSDKIRNLRLDFDKFDAFCDHLIVICKDRTDLPCGVVGTYRILREPLP' A
#
# COMPACT_ATOMS: atom_id res chain seq x y z
N MET A 1 14.80 10.25 -7.94
CA MET A 1 14.82 8.97 -7.20
C MET A 1 13.83 8.04 -7.86
N GLY A 2 14.25 6.88 -8.37
CA GLY A 2 13.34 5.90 -8.99
C GLY A 2 13.75 4.50 -8.55
N ALA A 3 12.86 3.80 -7.86
CA ALA A 3 13.08 2.41 -7.52
C ALA A 3 12.85 1.55 -8.78
N THR A 4 13.82 0.72 -9.14
CA THR A 4 13.66 -0.24 -10.24
C THR A 4 12.86 -1.44 -9.71
N PRO A 5 11.65 -1.71 -10.21
CA PRO A 5 10.85 -2.82 -9.74
C PRO A 5 11.50 -4.15 -10.16
N SER A 6 11.52 -5.12 -9.24
CA SER A 6 11.94 -6.48 -9.55
C SER A 6 10.94 -7.17 -10.50
N ASP A 7 11.36 -8.24 -11.17
CA ASP A 7 10.49 -8.99 -12.09
C ASP A 7 9.23 -9.53 -11.39
N LYS A 8 9.34 -9.91 -10.11
CA LYS A 8 8.17 -10.34 -9.33
C LYS A 8 7.18 -9.20 -9.10
N ILE A 9 7.66 -8.00 -8.73
CA ILE A 9 6.81 -6.80 -8.54
C ILE A 9 6.15 -6.42 -9.88
N ARG A 10 6.91 -6.47 -10.98
CA ARG A 10 6.41 -6.17 -12.32
C ARG A 10 5.30 -7.15 -12.76
N ASN A 11 5.50 -8.44 -12.54
CA ASN A 11 4.55 -9.48 -12.95
C ASN A 11 3.28 -9.48 -12.09
N LEU A 12 3.42 -9.27 -10.78
CA LEU A 12 2.28 -9.26 -9.86
C LEU A 12 1.54 -7.92 -9.84
N ARG A 13 2.17 -6.85 -10.36
CA ARG A 13 1.67 -5.47 -10.29
C ARG A 13 1.29 -5.04 -8.87
N LEU A 14 1.95 -5.65 -7.90
CA LEU A 14 1.79 -5.39 -6.47
C LEU A 14 3.15 -4.93 -5.97
N ASP A 15 3.16 -3.76 -5.33
CA ASP A 15 4.32 -3.24 -4.64
C ASP A 15 4.38 -3.91 -3.27
N PHE A 16 5.05 -5.06 -3.22
CA PHE A 16 5.32 -5.76 -1.98
C PHE A 16 6.80 -5.65 -1.61
N ASP A 17 7.06 -5.43 -0.33
CA ASP A 17 8.39 -5.30 0.21
C ASP A 17 8.49 -6.00 1.59
N LYS A 18 9.70 -6.03 2.14
CA LYS A 18 9.97 -6.69 3.43
C LYS A 18 9.25 -6.02 4.61
N PHE A 19 8.84 -4.76 4.49
CA PHE A 19 8.15 -4.01 5.53
C PHE A 19 6.68 -4.41 5.63
N ASP A 20 6.09 -4.98 4.59
CA ASP A 20 4.72 -5.52 4.64
C ASP A 20 4.55 -6.62 5.69
N ALA A 21 5.63 -7.30 6.09
CA ALA A 21 5.59 -8.27 7.18
C ALA A 21 5.40 -7.63 8.56
N PHE A 22 5.77 -6.35 8.72
CA PHE A 22 5.77 -5.61 9.98
C PHE A 22 4.64 -4.58 10.08
N CYS A 23 3.99 -4.29 8.96
CA CYS A 23 2.90 -3.32 8.86
C CYS A 23 1.54 -4.01 8.68
N ASP A 24 0.49 -3.41 9.22
CA ASP A 24 -0.87 -3.62 8.75
C ASP A 24 -1.24 -2.58 7.69
N HIS A 25 -2.04 -2.99 6.71
CA HIS A 25 -2.50 -2.11 5.63
C HIS A 25 -3.91 -1.62 5.90
N LEU A 26 -4.05 -0.33 6.19
CA LEU A 26 -5.34 0.35 6.33
C LEU A 26 -5.66 1.07 5.02
N ILE A 27 -6.81 0.73 4.43
CA ILE A 27 -7.35 1.40 3.24
C ILE A 27 -8.58 2.19 3.66
N VAL A 28 -8.60 3.48 3.35
CA VAL A 28 -9.74 4.36 3.63
C VAL A 28 -10.52 4.55 2.34
N ILE A 29 -11.81 4.21 2.39
CA ILE A 29 -12.72 4.29 1.25
C ILE A 29 -13.82 5.31 1.57
N CYS A 30 -13.99 6.30 0.69
CA CYS A 30 -15.13 7.21 0.73
C CYS A 30 -16.12 6.80 -0.36
N LYS A 31 -17.31 6.34 0.04
CA LYS A 31 -18.33 5.83 -0.90
C LYS A 31 -18.88 6.91 -1.83
N ASP A 32 -18.86 8.16 -1.39
CA ASP A 32 -19.38 9.30 -2.14
C ASP A 32 -18.37 9.84 -3.18
N ARG A 33 -17.14 9.34 -3.16
CA ARG A 33 -16.07 9.69 -4.11
C ARG A 33 -16.04 8.71 -5.26
N THR A 34 -16.82 9.01 -6.30
CA THR A 34 -16.86 8.23 -7.55
C THR A 34 -15.75 8.61 -8.55
N ASP A 35 -14.99 9.68 -8.26
CA ASP A 35 -13.87 10.18 -9.06
C ASP A 35 -12.58 9.38 -8.86
N LEU A 36 -12.51 8.59 -7.78
CA LEU A 36 -11.33 7.80 -7.43
C LEU A 36 -11.55 6.31 -7.68
N PRO A 37 -10.51 5.58 -8.12
CA PRO A 37 -10.58 4.12 -8.24
C PRO A 37 -11.05 3.48 -6.94
N CYS A 38 -12.17 2.77 -7.00
CA CYS A 38 -12.80 2.09 -5.86
C CYS A 38 -13.12 3.01 -4.66
N GLY A 39 -13.19 4.33 -4.86
CA GLY A 39 -13.39 5.32 -3.79
C GLY A 39 -12.26 5.39 -2.77
N VAL A 40 -11.06 4.89 -3.10
CA VAL A 40 -9.91 4.89 -2.18
C VAL A 40 -9.38 6.32 -2.01
N VAL A 41 -9.54 6.87 -0.81
CA VAL A 41 -9.11 8.24 -0.46
C VAL A 41 -7.81 8.26 0.36
N GLY A 42 -7.34 7.11 0.81
CA GLY A 42 -6.10 7.00 1.55
C GLY A 42 -5.62 5.56 1.72
N THR A 43 -4.31 5.41 1.80
CA THR A 43 -3.61 4.15 2.08
C THR A 43 -2.57 4.40 3.15
N TYR A 44 -2.64 3.68 4.26
CA TYR A 44 -1.71 3.80 5.37
C TYR A 44 -1.09 2.45 5.69
N ARG A 45 0.20 2.45 6.01
CA ARG A 45 0.91 1.33 6.62
C ARG A 45 1.06 1.64 8.10
N ILE A 46 0.43 0.85 8.95
CA ILE A 46 0.47 1.02 10.40
C ILE A 46 1.49 0.03 10.95
N LEU A 47 2.52 0.53 11.63
CA LEU A 47 3.49 -0.31 12.32
C LEU A 47 2.82 -1.00 13.50
N ARG A 48 2.90 -2.33 13.55
CA ARG A 48 2.30 -3.14 14.64
C ARG A 48 2.95 -2.91 15.99
N GLU A 49 4.24 -2.59 15.95
CA GLU A 49 5.03 -2.25 17.13
C GLU A 49 5.76 -0.92 16.86
N PRO A 50 5.83 -0.01 17.84
CA PRO A 50 6.71 1.13 17.73
C PRO A 50 8.15 0.63 17.57
N LEU A 51 8.88 1.18 16.60
CA LEU A 51 10.32 0.94 16.50
C LEU A 51 10.96 1.30 17.85
N PRO A 52 11.81 0.42 18.42
CA PRO A 52 12.48 0.68 19.70
C PRO A 52 13.39 1.91 19.64
#